data_AF-A0A7S1T8U4-F1
#
_entry.id   AF-A0A7S1T8U4-F1
#
_cell.length_a   1.000
_cell.length_b   1.000
_cell.length_c   1.000
_cell.angle_alpha   90.00
_cell.angle_beta   90.00
_cell.angle_gamma   90.00
#
_symmetry.space_group_name_H-M   'P 1'
#
loop_
_entity.id
_entity.type
_entity.pdbx_description
1 polymer ?
#
loop_
_entity_poly.entity_id
_entity_poly.type
_entity_poly.pdbx_seq_one_letter_code
_entity_poly.pdbx_strand_id
1 'polypeptide(L)'
;ETPKVGKRAGQPVENHPLAWDLQQRLVKCVATNSRSKEMAQCAFRTFVRAYSTHPRELKPVFHPKRLHLGHLAQSFNLRDTPTMMGQSASKAEKVRRQKDAQVAAKNNEKKRSGSRTLHTGASKLKLIPTVKKRRI
;
A
#
# COMPACT_ATOMS: atom_id res chain seq x y z
N GLU A 1 -28.57 -35.58 -2.18
CA GLU A 1 -28.70 -35.74 -3.64
C GLU A 1 -27.49 -35.14 -4.32
N THR A 2 -26.68 -35.96 -4.97
CA THR A 2 -25.54 -35.49 -5.77
C THR A 2 -26.04 -35.14 -7.18
N PRO A 3 -25.65 -33.99 -7.76
CA PRO A 3 -26.10 -33.68 -9.11
C PRO A 3 -25.37 -34.61 -10.09
N LYS A 4 -26.17 -35.35 -10.88
CA LYS A 4 -25.69 -36.19 -11.97
C LYS A 4 -24.98 -35.32 -13.01
N VAL A 5 -23.65 -35.37 -13.05
CA VAL A 5 -22.86 -34.75 -14.12
C VAL A 5 -22.85 -35.70 -15.31
N GLY A 6 -23.70 -35.39 -16.30
CA GLY A 6 -23.71 -36.08 -17.59
C GLY A 6 -22.36 -35.98 -18.30
N LYS A 7 -22.04 -37.00 -19.09
CA LYS A 7 -20.81 -37.13 -19.90
C LYS A 7 -20.58 -35.85 -20.72
N ARG A 8 -19.46 -35.14 -20.50
CA ARG A 8 -19.05 -34.00 -21.33
C ARG A 8 -17.59 -34.16 -21.76
N ALA A 9 -17.37 -35.04 -22.73
CA ALA A 9 -16.12 -35.04 -23.47
C ALA A 9 -16.01 -33.70 -24.21
N GLY A 10 -15.00 -32.89 -23.88
CA GLY A 10 -14.73 -31.61 -24.55
C GLY A 10 -15.02 -30.33 -23.74
N GLN A 11 -15.22 -30.39 -22.41
CA GLN A 11 -15.19 -29.14 -21.64
C GLN A 11 -13.75 -28.57 -21.62
N PRO A 12 -13.57 -27.25 -21.74
CA PRO A 12 -12.28 -26.62 -21.48
C PRO A 12 -11.73 -27.12 -20.14
N VAL A 13 -10.43 -27.40 -20.06
CA VAL A 13 -9.76 -27.92 -18.84
C VAL A 13 -10.13 -27.08 -17.59
N GLU A 14 -10.41 -25.80 -17.83
CA GLU A 14 -10.85 -24.76 -16.91
C GLU A 14 -12.15 -25.09 -16.17
N ASN A 15 -13.04 -25.88 -16.78
CA ASN A 15 -14.34 -26.27 -16.20
C ASN A 15 -14.37 -27.75 -15.79
N HIS A 16 -13.21 -28.38 -15.63
CA HIS A 16 -13.17 -29.76 -15.16
C HIS A 16 -13.73 -29.84 -13.72
N PRO A 17 -14.64 -30.80 -13.43
CA PRO A 17 -15.27 -30.90 -12.11
C PRO A 17 -14.26 -31.04 -10.97
N LEU A 18 -13.13 -31.72 -11.20
CA LEU A 18 -12.05 -31.83 -10.22
C LEU A 18 -11.31 -30.50 -9.97
N ALA A 19 -11.16 -29.65 -11.01
CA ALA A 19 -10.53 -28.35 -10.86
C ALA A 19 -11.41 -27.41 -10.01
N TRP A 20 -12.72 -27.44 -10.25
CA TRP A 20 -13.68 -26.72 -9.42
C TRP A 20 -13.68 -27.20 -7.97
N ASP A 21 -13.70 -28.53 -7.74
CA ASP A 21 -13.64 -29.07 -6.38
C ASP A 21 -12.35 -28.65 -5.66
N LEU A 22 -11.20 -28.74 -6.33
CA LEU A 22 -9.93 -28.26 -5.80
C LEU A 22 -9.99 -26.76 -5.43
N GLN A 23 -10.53 -25.92 -6.31
CA GLN A 23 -10.70 -24.50 -6.06
C GLN A 23 -11.56 -24.26 -4.80
N GLN A 24 -12.69 -24.97 -4.67
CA GLN A 24 -13.58 -24.85 -3.52
C GLN A 24 -12.89 -25.27 -2.21
N ARG A 25 -12.06 -26.30 -2.26
CA ARG A 25 -11.25 -26.74 -1.10
C ARG A 25 -10.22 -25.69 -0.71
N LEU A 26 -9.50 -25.12 -1.67
CA LEU A 26 -8.53 -24.05 -1.42
C LEU A 26 -9.18 -22.80 -0.82
N VAL A 27 -10.31 -22.38 -1.40
CA VAL A 27 -11.11 -21.24 -0.88
C VAL A 27 -11.56 -21.49 0.55
N LYS A 28 -12.02 -22.72 0.88
CA LYS A 28 -12.39 -23.08 2.26
C LYS A 28 -11.18 -23.03 3.19
N CYS A 29 -10.03 -23.58 2.79
CA CYS A 29 -8.80 -23.58 3.61
C CYS A 29 -8.30 -22.16 3.90
N VAL A 30 -8.35 -21.24 2.92
CA VAL A 30 -7.97 -19.84 3.12
C VAL A 30 -8.99 -19.12 4.01
N ALA A 31 -10.29 -19.46 3.92
CA ALA A 31 -11.32 -18.86 4.73
C ALA A 31 -11.28 -19.29 6.22
N THR A 32 -10.85 -20.52 6.53
CA THR A 32 -10.76 -21.02 7.91
C THR A 32 -9.56 -20.49 8.66
N ASN A 33 -8.45 -20.19 7.98
CA ASN A 33 -7.23 -19.68 8.60
C ASN A 33 -7.10 -18.16 8.40
N SER A 34 -7.17 -17.39 9.49
CA SER A 34 -7.06 -15.93 9.48
C SER A 34 -5.74 -15.43 8.89
N ARG A 35 -4.61 -16.05 9.23
CA ARG A 35 -3.29 -15.67 8.70
C ARG A 35 -3.20 -15.87 7.19
N SER A 36 -3.69 -17.00 6.69
CA SER A 36 -3.74 -17.28 5.25
C SER A 36 -4.66 -16.30 4.52
N LYS A 37 -5.81 -15.95 5.12
CA LYS A 37 -6.72 -14.94 4.60
C LYS A 37 -6.02 -13.57 4.47
N GLU A 38 -5.35 -13.11 5.52
CA GLU A 38 -4.61 -11.83 5.50
C GLU A 38 -3.50 -11.81 4.42
N MET A 39 -2.73 -12.90 4.30
CA MET A 39 -1.71 -13.02 3.28
C MET A 39 -2.30 -12.98 1.87
N ALA A 40 -3.40 -13.71 1.62
CA ALA A 40 -4.09 -13.70 0.33
C ALA A 40 -4.62 -12.30 -0.01
N GLN A 41 -5.19 -11.58 0.97
CA GLN A 41 -5.62 -10.19 0.80
C GLN A 41 -4.45 -9.25 0.49
N CYS A 42 -3.32 -9.40 1.19
CA CYS A 42 -2.12 -8.59 0.95
C CYS A 42 -1.54 -8.83 -0.46
N ALA A 43 -1.44 -10.10 -0.87
CA ALA A 43 -0.97 -10.49 -2.19
C ALA A 43 -1.87 -9.91 -3.30
N PHE A 44 -3.19 -10.02 -3.14
CA PHE A 44 -4.16 -9.44 -4.07
C PHE A 44 -3.95 -7.93 -4.24
N ARG A 45 -3.81 -7.18 -3.14
CA ARG A 45 -3.62 -5.72 -3.16
C ARG A 45 -2.31 -5.33 -3.84
N THR A 46 -1.24 -6.06 -3.53
CA THR A 46 0.10 -5.83 -4.09
C THR A 46 0.09 -6.08 -5.60
N PHE A 47 -0.56 -7.15 -6.04
CA PHE A 47 -0.73 -7.46 -7.45
C PHE A 47 -1.51 -6.35 -8.20
N VAL A 48 -2.66 -5.92 -7.68
CA VAL A 48 -3.46 -4.86 -8.33
C VAL A 48 -2.67 -3.55 -8.45
N ARG A 49 -1.88 -3.22 -7.41
CA ARG A 49 -1.01 -2.04 -7.42
C ARG A 49 0.09 -2.19 -8.48
N ALA A 50 0.80 -3.31 -8.51
CA ALA A 50 1.84 -3.59 -9.51
C ALA A 50 1.27 -3.62 -10.94
N TYR A 51 0.06 -4.15 -11.13
CA TYR A 51 -0.61 -4.16 -12.42
C TYR A 51 -0.90 -2.73 -12.93
N SER A 52 -1.08 -1.78 -12.02
CA SER A 52 -1.39 -0.40 -12.39
C SER A 52 -0.16 0.42 -12.79
N THR A 53 1.06 -0.08 -12.56
CA THR A 53 2.31 0.65 -12.81
C THR A 53 2.92 0.41 -14.20
N HIS A 54 2.21 -0.26 -15.11
CA HIS A 54 2.72 -0.50 -16.47
C HIS A 54 3.00 0.82 -17.22
N PRO A 55 4.10 0.87 -18.02
CA PRO A 55 4.45 2.05 -18.82
C PRO A 55 3.38 2.36 -19.87
N ARG A 56 3.35 3.60 -20.36
CA ARG A 56 2.31 4.09 -21.30
C ARG A 56 2.22 3.26 -22.57
N GLU A 57 3.36 2.77 -23.07
CA GLU A 57 3.46 1.91 -24.26
C GLU A 57 2.69 0.60 -24.12
N LEU A 58 2.58 0.07 -22.90
CA LEU A 58 1.93 -1.21 -22.59
C LEU A 58 0.46 -1.06 -22.17
N LYS A 59 -0.03 0.17 -21.98
CA LYS A 59 -1.43 0.45 -21.59
C LYS A 59 -2.50 0.00 -22.60
N PRO A 60 -2.28 -0.09 -23.92
CA PRO A 60 -3.27 -0.64 -24.84
C PRO A 60 -3.68 -2.08 -24.48
N VAL A 61 -2.72 -2.86 -23.96
CA VAL A 61 -2.93 -4.26 -23.55
C VAL A 61 -3.29 -4.34 -22.06
N PHE A 62 -2.48 -3.72 -21.20
CA PHE A 62 -2.59 -3.82 -19.73
C PHE A 62 -3.36 -2.65 -19.11
N HIS A 63 -4.56 -2.38 -19.62
CA HIS A 63 -5.37 -1.28 -19.11
C HIS A 63 -6.06 -1.69 -17.78
N PRO A 64 -5.85 -1.00 -16.64
CA PRO A 64 -6.43 -1.39 -15.34
C PRO A 64 -7.96 -1.49 -15.33
N LYS A 65 -8.65 -0.64 -16.11
CA LYS A 65 -10.12 -0.70 -16.24
C LYS A 65 -10.64 -1.95 -16.97
N ARG A 66 -9.80 -2.61 -17.78
CA ARG A 66 -10.16 -3.84 -18.51
C ARG A 66 -9.91 -5.10 -17.66
N LEU A 67 -9.33 -4.95 -16.47
CA LEU A 67 -9.04 -6.05 -15.55
C LEU A 67 -10.25 -6.33 -14.65
N HIS A 68 -10.82 -7.53 -14.76
CA HIS A 68 -11.95 -7.92 -13.93
C HIS A 68 -11.47 -8.40 -12.55
N LEU A 69 -11.56 -7.52 -11.55
CA LEU A 69 -11.11 -7.78 -10.18
C LEU A 69 -11.80 -8.99 -9.52
N GLY A 70 -12.99 -9.36 -9.98
CA GLY A 70 -13.70 -10.57 -9.54
C GLY A 70 -12.97 -11.87 -9.83
N HIS A 71 -12.74 -12.18 -11.11
CA HIS A 71 -11.95 -13.35 -11.51
C HIS A 71 -10.54 -13.33 -10.92
N LEU A 72 -9.93 -12.16 -10.82
CA LEU A 72 -8.63 -12.03 -10.19
C LEU A 72 -8.66 -12.40 -8.70
N ALA A 73 -9.68 -11.99 -7.94
CA ALA A 73 -9.82 -12.36 -6.54
C ALA A 73 -9.98 -13.88 -6.35
N GLN A 74 -10.66 -14.54 -7.29
CA GLN A 74 -10.79 -15.99 -7.30
C GLN A 74 -9.42 -16.69 -7.42
N SER A 75 -8.46 -16.16 -8.21
CA SER A 75 -7.10 -16.71 -8.30
C SER A 75 -6.33 -16.69 -6.96
N PHE A 76 -6.67 -15.77 -6.05
CA PHE A 76 -6.10 -15.71 -4.71
C PHE A 76 -6.95 -16.46 -3.66
N ASN A 77 -7.95 -17.23 -4.09
CA ASN A 77 -8.86 -17.99 -3.23
C ASN A 77 -9.65 -17.12 -2.24
N LEU A 78 -9.93 -15.86 -2.60
CA LEU A 78 -10.70 -14.94 -1.79
C LEU A 78 -12.19 -15.03 -2.13
N ARG A 79 -13.04 -15.12 -1.09
CA ARG A 79 -14.51 -15.08 -1.24
C ARG A 79 -15.06 -13.67 -1.44
N ASP A 80 -14.41 -12.68 -0.83
CA ASP A 80 -14.88 -11.29 -0.82
C ASP A 80 -14.12 -10.46 -1.86
N THR A 81 -14.83 -9.97 -2.86
CA THR A 81 -14.29 -9.06 -3.88
C THR A 81 -14.01 -7.65 -3.33
N PRO A 82 -12.99 -6.97 -3.85
CA PRO A 82 -12.28 -5.87 -3.18
C PRO A 82 -12.98 -4.51 -3.16
N THR A 83 -14.22 -4.36 -3.64
CA THR A 83 -15.00 -3.13 -3.38
C THR A 83 -15.04 -2.86 -1.88
N MET A 84 -15.06 -3.92 -1.06
CA MET A 84 -14.96 -3.87 0.39
C MET A 84 -13.52 -3.78 0.95
N MET A 85 -12.49 -4.17 0.19
CA MET A 85 -11.12 -4.24 0.70
C MET A 85 -10.30 -2.97 0.48
N GLY A 86 -10.57 -2.17 -0.56
CA GLY A 86 -9.80 -0.97 -0.89
C GLY A 86 -9.97 0.21 0.07
N GLN A 87 -11.13 0.31 0.74
CA GLN A 87 -11.47 1.45 1.59
C GLN A 87 -10.80 1.40 2.98
N SER A 88 -10.51 0.21 3.50
CA SER A 88 -9.99 0.05 4.86
C SER A 88 -8.51 0.42 5.01
N ALA A 89 -7.63 -0.05 4.11
CA ALA A 89 -6.20 0.26 4.22
C ALA A 89 -5.84 1.70 3.85
N SER A 90 -6.58 2.31 2.93
CA SER A 90 -6.39 3.73 2.58
C SER A 90 -6.76 4.65 3.75
N LYS A 91 -7.79 4.30 4.52
CA LYS A 91 -8.16 5.01 5.75
C LYS A 91 -7.11 4.83 6.85
N ALA A 92 -6.63 3.61 7.06
CA ALA A 92 -5.59 3.33 8.07
C ALA A 92 -4.26 4.04 7.77
N GLU A 93 -3.83 4.06 6.50
CA GLU A 93 -2.61 4.75 6.10
C GLU A 93 -2.74 6.28 6.13
N LYS A 94 -3.92 6.81 5.78
CA LYS A 94 -4.22 8.24 5.95
C LYS A 94 -4.16 8.66 7.42
N VAL A 95 -4.72 7.85 8.33
CA VAL A 95 -4.67 8.11 9.78
C VAL A 95 -3.24 8.06 10.31
N ARG A 96 -2.44 7.07 9.88
CA ARG A 96 -1.00 7.01 10.24
C ARG A 96 -0.24 8.23 9.76
N ARG A 97 -0.37 8.60 8.47
CA ARG A 97 0.28 9.79 7.91
C ARG A 97 -0.13 11.08 8.62
N GLN A 98 -1.40 11.22 9.01
CA GLN A 98 -1.88 12.37 9.76
C GLN A 98 -1.29 12.43 11.18
N LYS A 99 -1.16 11.28 11.85
CA LYS A 99 -0.55 11.18 13.18
C LYS A 99 0.95 11.50 13.13
N ASP A 100 1.66 10.98 12.13
CA ASP A 100 3.08 11.23 11.91
C ASP A 100 3.34 12.72 11.59
N ALA A 101 2.47 13.35 10.78
CA ALA A 101 2.53 14.78 10.48
C ALA A 101 2.26 15.66 11.71
N GLN A 102 1.30 15.29 12.58
CA GLN A 102 1.03 16.02 13.83
C GLN A 102 2.18 15.91 14.84
N VAL A 103 2.80 14.73 14.94
CA VAL A 103 3.98 14.53 15.80
C VAL A 103 5.17 15.35 15.30
N ALA A 104 5.39 15.39 13.98
CA ALA A 104 6.43 16.22 13.37
C ALA A 104 6.20 17.72 13.61
N ALA A 105 4.95 18.20 13.50
CA ALA A 105 4.59 19.59 13.78
C ALA A 105 4.85 19.99 15.24
N LYS A 106 4.43 19.17 16.21
CA LYS A 106 4.65 19.41 17.65
C LYS A 106 6.13 19.44 18.03
N ASN A 107 6.96 18.60 17.41
CA ASN A 107 8.40 18.60 17.65
C ASN A 107 9.09 19.85 17.11
N ASN A 108 8.59 20.41 16.00
CA ASN A 108 9.15 21.63 15.41
C ASN A 108 8.81 22.88 16.25
N GLU A 109 7.62 22.92 16.85
CA GLU A 109 7.19 24.01 17.72
C GLU A 109 8.00 24.07 19.04
N LYS A 110 8.27 22.92 19.67
CA LYS A 110 9.13 22.85 20.86
C LYS A 110 10.58 23.27 20.60
N LYS A 111 11.12 22.98 19.41
CA LYS A 111 12.47 23.45 19.01
C LYS A 111 12.52 24.97 18.81
N ARG A 112 11.42 25.58 18.37
CA ARG A 112 11.32 27.06 18.18
C ARG A 112 11.06 27.82 19.48
N SER A 113 10.49 27.18 20.50
CA SER A 113 10.30 27.80 21.83
C SER A 113 11.54 27.69 22.73
N GLY A 114 12.42 26.70 22.50
CA GLY A 114 13.68 26.52 23.26
C GLY A 114 14.85 27.41 22.80
N SER A 115 14.69 28.19 21.72
CA SER A 115 15.73 29.07 21.17
C SER A 115 15.23 30.53 21.11
N ARG A 116 14.97 31.13 22.28
CA ARG A 116 14.72 32.57 22.42
C ARG A 116 15.38 33.09 23.71
N THR A 117 16.72 33.06 23.74
CA THR A 117 17.48 33.98 24.60
C THR A 117 17.87 35.17 23.73
N LEU A 118 17.09 36.25 23.82
CA LEU A 118 17.39 37.53 23.18
C LEU A 118 18.38 38.27 24.07
N HIS A 119 19.58 38.57 23.55
CA HIS A 119 20.44 39.59 24.14
C HIS A 119 20.11 40.93 23.47
N THR A 120 19.54 41.86 24.21
CA THR A 120 19.37 43.26 23.79
C THR A 120 20.49 44.08 24.45
N GLY A 121 21.25 44.82 23.63
CA GLY A 121 22.58 45.31 23.96
C GLY A 121 22.70 46.49 24.93
N ALA A 122 23.91 46.65 25.48
CA ALA A 122 24.43 47.91 26.00
C ALA A 122 25.98 47.91 25.89
N SER A 123 26.50 49.01 25.35
CA SER A 123 27.88 49.25 24.92
C SER A 123 28.93 49.10 26.02
N LYS A 124 30.10 48.52 25.69
CA LYS A 124 31.38 48.86 26.33
C LYS A 124 32.54 48.62 25.36
N LEU A 125 33.20 49.70 24.96
CA LEU A 125 34.44 49.69 24.18
C LEU A 125 35.52 48.83 24.85
N LYS A 126 36.27 48.07 24.05
CA LYS A 126 37.72 47.83 24.12
C LYS A 126 38.15 47.19 22.80
N LEU A 127 38.71 47.98 21.89
CA LEU A 127 40.15 48.13 21.63
C LEU A 127 40.64 47.14 20.55
N ILE A 128 40.96 47.70 19.39
CA ILE A 128 41.47 47.02 18.19
C ILE A 128 42.99 46.81 18.34
N PRO A 129 43.56 45.66 17.94
CA PRO A 129 44.90 45.62 17.37
C PRO A 129 44.80 45.59 15.84
N THR A 130 45.28 46.68 15.23
CA THR A 130 45.43 46.88 13.79
C THR A 130 46.58 46.04 13.20
N VAL A 131 46.68 46.03 11.86
CA VAL A 131 47.87 45.73 10.99
C VAL A 131 47.89 44.27 10.45
N LYS A 132 48.06 43.93 9.17
CA LYS A 132 48.22 44.61 7.86
C LYS A 132 47.83 43.60 6.76
N LYS A 133 47.21 44.08 5.66
CA LYS A 133 47.12 43.33 4.39
C LYS A 133 48.52 42.96 3.89
N ARG A 134 48.72 41.73 3.42
CA ARG A 134 49.57 41.47 2.25
C ARG A 134 48.83 40.57 1.28
N ARG A 135 48.70 41.12 0.07
CA ARG A 135 48.25 40.52 -1.16
C ARG A 135 49.51 40.01 -1.85
N ILE A 136 49.63 38.70 -2.09
CA ILE A 136 50.25 38.11 -3.28
C ILE A 136 49.41 36.88 -3.59
#